data_AF-A0A9X4MTZ6-F1
#
_entry.id   AF-A0A9X4MTZ6-F1
#
_cell.length_a   1.000
_cell.length_b   1.000
_cell.length_c   1.000
_cell.angle_alpha   90.00
_cell.angle_beta   90.00
_cell.angle_gamma   90.00
#
_symmetry.space_group_name_H-M   'P 1'
#
loop_
_entity.id
_entity.type
_entity.pdbx_description
1 polymer ?
#
loop_
_entity_poly.entity_id
_entity_poly.type
_entity_poly.pdbx_seq_one_letter_code
_entity_poly.pdbx_strand_id
1 'polypeptide(L)' 'MSTVTIRLNKEEEVFFKSYAQLTGQSLSSLFKKALERDIEDEYDLSIYHQAYEEYQKDPETIIHADFKKELGL' A
#
# COMPACT_ATOMS: atom_id res chain seq x y z
N MET A 1 2.12 -21.92 12.26
CA MET A 1 2.32 -21.29 10.94
C MET A 1 1.26 -21.83 10.00
N SER A 2 0.61 -20.95 9.25
CA SER A 2 -0.36 -21.35 8.22
C SER A 2 0.35 -21.39 6.87
N THR A 3 0.00 -22.36 6.03
CA THR A 3 0.58 -22.52 4.69
C THR A 3 -0.43 -22.13 3.64
N VAL A 4 0.01 -21.38 2.62
CA VAL A 4 -0.78 -21.05 1.44
C VAL A 4 -0.16 -21.78 0.24
N THR A 5 -0.99 -22.50 -0.51
CA THR A 5 -0.58 -23.16 -1.75
C THR A 5 -1.18 -22.42 -2.93
N ILE A 6 -0.33 -21.89 -3.81
CA ILE A 6 -0.73 -21.20 -5.03
C ILE A 6 -0.42 -22.11 -6.21
N ARG A 7 -1.43 -22.40 -7.03
CA ARG A 7 -1.23 -23.14 -8.28
C ARG A 7 -0.82 -22.16 -9.36
N LEU A 8 0.26 -22.49 -10.06
CA LEU A 8 0.76 -21.72 -11.19
C LEU A 8 0.62 -22.54 -12.47
N ASN A 9 0.36 -21.86 -13.57
CA ASN A 9 0.61 -22.42 -14.89
C ASN A 9 2.12 -22.34 -15.22
N LYS A 10 2.52 -22.96 -16.34
CA LYS A 10 3.95 -23.04 -16.72
C LYS A 10 4.57 -21.67 -16.98
N GLU A 11 3.83 -20.75 -17.57
CA GLU A 11 4.33 -19.41 -17.91
C GLU A 11 4.53 -18.57 -16.65
N GLU A 12 3.54 -18.57 -15.76
CA GLU A 12 3.61 -17.93 -14.44
C GLU A 12 4.80 -18.46 -13.63
N GLU A 13 4.97 -19.78 -13.59
CA GLU A 13 6.08 -20.39 -12.86
C GLU A 13 7.44 -19.92 -13.39
N VAL A 14 7.63 -19.92 -14.71
CA VAL A 14 8.88 -19.45 -15.33
C VAL A 14 9.09 -17.97 -15.06
N PHE A 15 8.05 -17.15 -15.24
CA PHE A 15 8.14 -15.71 -15.07
C PHE A 15 8.46 -15.33 -13.62
N PHE A 16 7.72 -15.87 -12.64
CA PHE A 16 7.92 -15.56 -11.24
C PHE A 16 9.26 -16.07 -10.72
N LYS A 17 9.69 -17.28 -11.11
CA LYS A 17 11.01 -17.80 -10.72
C LYS A 17 12.16 -16.97 -11.29
N SER A 18 12.03 -16.50 -12.53
CA SER A 18 13.03 -15.62 -13.16
C SER A 18 13.15 -14.30 -12.41
N TYR A 19 12.03 -13.71 -12.00
CA TYR A 19 12.02 -12.48 -11.22
C TYR A 19 12.58 -12.68 -9.80
N ALA A 20 12.26 -13.80 -9.15
CA ALA A 20 12.85 -14.20 -7.87
C ALA A 20 14.38 -14.31 -7.97
N GLN A 21 14.89 -14.93 -9.03
CA GLN A 21 16.32 -15.04 -9.29
C GLN A 21 16.97 -13.67 -9.55
N LEU A 22 16.34 -12.81 -10.35
CA LEU A 22 16.82 -11.46 -10.64
C LEU A 22 16.94 -10.60 -9.38
N THR A 23 15.96 -10.70 -8.48
CA THR A 23 15.88 -9.88 -7.26
C THR A 23 16.62 -10.50 -6.07
N GLY A 24 17.05 -11.76 -6.16
CA GLY A 24 17.63 -12.52 -5.05
C GLY A 24 16.65 -12.83 -3.91
N GLN A 25 15.34 -12.66 -4.15
CA GLN A 25 14.29 -12.86 -3.14
C GLN A 25 13.51 -14.15 -3.38
N SER A 26 12.97 -14.74 -2.32
CA SER A 26 12.10 -15.91 -2.46
C SER A 26 10.71 -15.52 -2.99
N LEU A 27 10.07 -16.42 -3.72
CA LEU A 27 8.67 -16.23 -4.16
C LEU A 27 7.73 -15.94 -3.00
N SER A 28 7.92 -16.60 -1.85
CA SER A 28 7.09 -16.32 -0.66
C SER A 28 7.24 -14.88 -0.18
N SER A 29 8.47 -14.33 -0.18
CA SER A 29 8.68 -12.93 0.20
C SER A 29 8.05 -11.97 -0.81
N LEU A 30 8.16 -12.28 -2.11
CA LEU A 30 7.62 -11.43 -3.16
C LEU A 30 6.09 -11.42 -3.14
N PHE A 31 5.45 -12.58 -2.98
CA PHE A 31 3.99 -12.67 -2.87
C PHE A 31 3.46 -11.95 -1.62
N LYS A 32 4.15 -12.07 -0.47
CA LYS A 32 3.76 -11.33 0.74
C LYS A 32 3.81 -9.83 0.53
N LYS A 33 4.93 -9.33 -0.01
CA LYS A 33 5.10 -7.89 -0.29
C LYS A 33 4.07 -7.36 -1.29
N ALA A 34 3.76 -8.14 -2.31
CA ALA A 34 2.72 -7.76 -3.28
C ALA A 34 1.36 -7.65 -2.60
N LEU A 35 0.97 -8.66 -1.82
CA LEU A 35 -0.29 -8.65 -1.09
C LEU A 35 -0.37 -7.53 -0.04
N GLU A 36 0.71 -7.31 0.72
CA GLU A 36 0.80 -6.22 1.70
C GLU A 36 0.59 -4.86 1.03
N ARG A 37 1.30 -4.59 -0.07
CA ARG A 37 1.15 -3.34 -0.82
C ARG A 37 -0.26 -3.17 -1.38
N ASP A 38 -0.84 -4.22 -1.97
CA ASP A 38 -2.18 -4.13 -2.56
C ASP A 38 -3.23 -3.84 -1.46
N ILE A 39 -3.07 -4.40 -0.25
CA ILE A 39 -3.92 -4.08 0.91
C ILE A 39 -3.70 -2.64 1.38
N GLU A 40 -2.45 -2.18 1.47
CA GLU A 40 -2.11 -0.80 1.86
C GLU A 40 -2.69 0.21 0.88
N ASP A 41 -2.55 -0.03 -0.43
CA ASP A 41 -3.09 0.86 -1.48
C ASP A 41 -4.62 1.00 -1.37
N GLU A 42 -5.34 -0.11 -1.13
CA GLU A 42 -6.79 -0.08 -0.91
C GLU A 42 -7.17 0.67 0.37
N TYR A 43 -6.42 0.45 1.45
CA TYR A 43 -6.67 1.09 2.74
C TYR A 43 -6.40 2.60 2.66
N ASP A 44 -5.27 3.01 2.10
CA ASP A 44 -4.90 4.41 1.92
C ASP A 44 -5.91 5.16 1.05
N LEU A 45 -6.41 4.53 -0.03
CA LEU A 45 -7.46 5.10 -0.86
C LEU A 45 -8.77 5.30 -0.08
N SER A 46 -9.12 4.34 0.80
CA SER A 46 -10.32 4.47 1.64
C SER A 46 -10.20 5.63 2.63
N ILE A 47 -9.04 5.81 3.27
CA ILE A 47 -8.76 6.94 4.16
C ILE A 47 -8.83 8.25 3.40
N TYR A 48 -8.23 8.31 2.21
CA TYR A 48 -8.28 9.49 1.37
C TYR A 48 -9.73 9.90 1.07
N HIS A 49 -10.58 8.96 0.67
CA HIS A 49 -11.99 9.26 0.40
C HIS A 49 -12.71 9.81 1.63
N GLN A 50 -12.50 9.22 2.81
CA GLN A 50 -13.09 9.73 4.05
C GLN A 50 -12.61 11.15 4.36
N ALA A 51 -11.30 11.39 4.35
CA ALA A 51 -10.73 12.70 4.64
C ALA A 51 -11.19 13.75 3.63
N TYR A 52 -11.33 13.37 2.35
CA TYR A 52 -11.85 14.25 1.32
C TYR A 52 -13.32 14.60 1.54
N GLU A 53 -14.17 13.63 1.92
CA GLU A 53 -15.57 13.91 2.27
C GLU A 53 -15.71 14.83 3.49
N GLU A 54 -14.85 14.68 4.49
CA GLU A 54 -14.80 15.57 5.66
C GLU A 54 -14.40 16.99 5.24
N TYR A 55 -13.35 17.14 4.42
CA TYR A 55 -12.94 18.43 3.86
C TYR A 55 -14.02 19.07 2.97
N GLN A 56 -14.76 18.28 2.18
CA GLN A 56 -15.86 18.84 1.38
C GLN A 56 -16.99 19.41 2.24
N LYS A 57 -17.17 18.90 3.47
CA LYS A 57 -18.14 19.44 4.44
C LYS A 57 -17.62 20.69 5.14
N ASP A 58 -16.30 20.78 5.36
CA ASP A 58 -15.62 21.92 5.96
C ASP A 58 -14.31 22.23 5.21
N PRO A 59 -14.36 23.06 4.15
CA PRO A 59 -13.22 23.30 3.28
C PRO A 59 -12.30 24.42 3.79
N GLU A 60 -12.48 24.89 5.03
CA GLU A 60 -11.61 25.90 5.60
C GLU A 60 -10.17 25.39 5.69
N THR A 61 -9.24 26.21 5.21
CA THR A 61 -7.81 25.90 5.26
C THR A 61 -7.08 27.07 5.89
N ILE A 62 -6.06 26.74 6.68
CA ILE A 62 -5.18 27.71 7.32
C ILE A 62 -3.79 27.62 6.73
N ILE A 63 -3.11 28.76 6.65
CA ILE A 63 -1.72 28.76 6.20
C ILE A 63 -0.83 28.11 7.26
N HIS A 64 0.22 27.42 6.81
CA HIS A 64 1.14 26.68 7.69
C HIS A 64 1.69 27.52 8.85
N ALA A 65 1.95 28.81 8.62
CA ALA A 65 2.44 29.72 9.64
C ALA A 65 1.44 29.95 10.77
N ASP A 66 0.15 30.02 10.46
CA ASP A 66 -0.90 30.22 11.45
C ASP A 66 -1.25 28.92 12.17
N PHE A 67 -1.23 27.78 11.46
CA PHE A 67 -1.37 26.47 12.09
C PHE A 67 -0.30 26.18 13.14
N LYS A 68 0.97 26.55 12.86
CA LYS A 68 2.05 26.42 13.85
C LYS A 68 1.80 27.24 15.11
N LYS A 69 1.29 28.47 14.96
CA LYS A 69 0.94 29.33 16.11
C LYS A 69 -0.16 28.69 16.96
N GLU A 70 -1.17 28.09 16.33
CA GLU A 70 -2.23 27.36 17.05
C GLU A 70 -1.69 26.17 17.84
N LEU A 71 -0.65 25.49 17.34
CA LEU A 71 0.01 24.37 17.99
C LEU A 71 1.10 24.79 19.01
N GLY A 72 1.39 26.09 19.14
CA GLY A 72 2.44 26.60 20.02
C GLY A 72 3.88 26.31 19.55
N LEU A 73 4.08 26.14 18.24
CA LEU A 73 5.36 25.85 17.58
C LEU A 73 5.95 27.06 16.85
#